data_AF-A0A7L0FXL4-F1
#
_entry.id   AF-A0A7L0FXL4-F1
#
_cell.length_a   1.000
_cell.length_b   1.000
_cell.length_c   1.000
_cell.angle_alpha   90.00
_cell.angle_beta   90.00
_cell.angle_gamma   90.00
#
_symmetry.space_group_name_H-M   'P 1'
#
loop_
_entity.id
_entity.type
_entity.pdbx_description
1 polymer ?
#
loop_
_entity_poly.entity_id
_entity_poly.type
_entity_poly.pdbx_seq_one_letter_code
_entity_poly.pdbx_strand_id
1 'polypeptide(L)'
;MCAGMFCFRCPRCRDSAGFLSKMLLMGIRVPIRMPLWHNREEYAALNARHNRCDASECLCPGGREHAKKKGPWQLLLCCSCAAEGTHRRCSSLSSNVASWECHSCAVPGTGKRQS
;
A
#
# COMPACT_ATOMS: atom_id res chain seq x y z
N MET A 1 22.83 -0.31 -8.09
CA MET A 1 21.47 -0.32 -8.68
C MET A 1 20.80 1.02 -8.36
N CYS A 2 20.64 1.93 -9.32
CA CYS A 2 19.89 3.18 -9.10
C CYS A 2 18.66 3.20 -10.00
N ALA A 3 17.49 3.03 -9.40
CA ALA A 3 16.23 3.33 -10.07
C ALA A 3 15.91 4.79 -9.72
N GLY A 4 16.13 5.70 -10.67
CA GLY A 4 15.92 7.13 -10.44
C GLY A 4 14.44 7.49 -10.43
N MET A 5 14.13 8.67 -10.96
CA MET A 5 12.77 9.21 -11.04
C MET A 5 11.71 8.23 -11.57
N PHE A 6 12.06 7.34 -12.51
CA PHE A 6 11.13 6.39 -13.15
C PHE A 6 10.58 5.29 -12.23
N CYS A 7 11.22 5.04 -11.08
CA CYS A 7 10.75 4.07 -10.09
C CYS A 7 10.37 4.71 -8.76
N PHE A 8 10.46 6.04 -8.66
CA PHE A 8 10.21 6.75 -7.41
C PHE A 8 8.76 7.20 -7.33
N ARG A 9 7.95 6.44 -6.60
CA ARG A 9 6.50 6.60 -6.52
C ARG A 9 6.01 6.40 -5.10
N CYS A 10 4.82 6.92 -4.79
CA CYS A 10 4.19 6.65 -3.51
C CYS A 10 4.01 5.13 -3.30
N PRO A 11 4.55 4.53 -2.21
CA PRO A 11 4.39 3.11 -1.94
C PRO A 11 2.92 2.68 -1.78
N ARG A 12 2.05 3.60 -1.35
CA ARG A 12 0.64 3.34 -1.06
C ARG A 12 -0.26 3.36 -2.30
N CYS A 13 -0.22 4.45 -3.07
CA CYS A 13 -1.14 4.68 -4.21
C CYS A 13 -0.46 4.65 -5.58
N ARG A 14 0.87 4.53 -5.64
CA ARG A 14 1.69 4.60 -6.86
C ARG A 14 1.58 5.90 -7.64
N ASP A 15 1.02 6.95 -7.06
CA ASP A 15 1.13 8.28 -7.63
C ASP A 15 2.61 8.68 -7.70
N SER A 16 3.10 8.88 -8.91
CA SER A 16 4.46 9.32 -9.18
C SER A 16 4.53 10.85 -9.10
N ALA A 17 3.59 11.53 -9.74
CA ALA A 17 3.66 12.97 -9.98
C ALA A 17 3.50 13.74 -8.67
N GLY A 18 2.41 13.49 -7.93
CA GLY A 18 2.17 14.16 -6.66
C GLY A 18 3.22 13.79 -5.60
N PHE A 19 3.74 12.56 -5.64
CA PHE A 19 4.80 12.13 -4.74
C PHE A 19 6.13 12.83 -5.03
N LEU A 20 6.58 12.86 -6.28
CA LEU A 20 7.80 13.57 -6.68
C LEU A 20 7.73 15.06 -6.34
N SER A 21 6.59 15.71 -6.62
CA SER A 21 6.39 17.13 -6.28
C SER A 21 6.52 17.38 -4.78
N LYS A 22 5.92 16.53 -3.93
CA LYS A 22 6.06 16.64 -2.47
C LYS A 22 7.50 16.40 -2.02
N MET A 23 8.19 15.43 -2.59
CA MET A 23 9.58 15.13 -2.22
C MET A 23 10.52 16.29 -2.60
N LEU A 24 10.29 16.91 -3.76
CA LEU A 24 11.01 18.12 -4.17
C LEU A 24 10.75 19.29 -3.21
N LEU A 25 9.49 19.50 -2.79
CA LEU A 25 9.14 20.52 -1.77
C LEU A 25 9.86 20.28 -0.44
N MET A 26 10.09 19.01 -0.08
CA MET A 26 10.89 18.62 1.09
C MET A 26 12.41 18.70 0.85
N GLY A 27 12.86 19.19 -0.29
CA GLY A 27 14.29 19.33 -0.64
C GLY A 27 14.94 18.04 -1.18
N ILE A 28 14.18 16.96 -1.37
CA ILE A 28 14.69 15.68 -1.87
C ILE A 28 14.68 15.71 -3.40
N ARG A 29 15.87 15.72 -4.01
CA ARG A 29 16.04 15.66 -5.47
C ARG A 29 16.33 14.24 -5.92
N VAL A 30 15.44 13.69 -6.74
CA VAL A 30 15.59 12.35 -7.32
C VAL A 30 16.23 12.49 -8.70
N PRO A 31 17.38 11.84 -8.96
CA PRO A 31 18.04 11.95 -10.25
C PRO A 31 17.22 11.25 -11.36
N ILE A 32 17.26 11.82 -12.57
CA ILE A 32 16.69 11.20 -13.77
C ILE A 32 17.63 10.06 -14.19
N ARG A 33 17.27 8.82 -13.85
CA ARG A 33 18.04 7.62 -14.23
C ARG A 33 17.11 6.49 -14.60
N MET A 34 17.25 6.00 -15.83
CA MET A 34 16.56 4.81 -16.29
C MET A 34 17.11 3.59 -15.53
N PRO A 35 16.26 2.71 -14.98
CA PRO A 35 16.74 1.47 -14.39
C PRO A 35 17.35 0.58 -15.48
N LEU A 36 18.56 0.07 -15.26
CA LEU A 36 19.22 -0.86 -16.21
C LEU A 36 18.42 -2.16 -16.44
N TRP A 37 17.51 -2.48 -15.51
CA TRP A 37 16.64 -3.65 -15.54
C TRP A 37 15.22 -3.35 -16.03
N HIS A 38 14.94 -2.15 -16.55
CA HIS A 38 13.60 -1.79 -17.05
C HIS A 38 13.01 -2.83 -18.04
N ASN A 39 13.88 -3.58 -18.73
CA ASN A 39 13.50 -4.61 -19.69
C ASN A 39 13.74 -6.05 -19.19
N ARG A 40 13.90 -6.28 -17.88
CA ARG A 40 14.11 -7.63 -17.30
C ARG A 40 12.96 -8.02 -16.38
N GLU A 41 12.27 -9.10 -16.73
CA GLU A 41 11.11 -9.63 -15.99
C GLU A 41 11.44 -10.03 -14.54
N GLU A 42 12.69 -10.39 -14.25
CA GLU A 42 13.17 -10.72 -12.89
C GLU A 42 12.85 -9.67 -11.83
N TYR A 43 12.74 -8.40 -12.23
CA TYR A 43 12.53 -7.28 -11.30
C TYR A 43 11.06 -6.86 -11.20
N ALA A 44 10.16 -7.52 -11.93
CA ALA A 44 8.72 -7.25 -11.87
C ALA A 44 8.14 -7.45 -10.46
N ALA A 45 8.67 -8.42 -9.70
CA ALA A 45 8.26 -8.69 -8.33
C ALA A 45 8.60 -7.53 -7.36
N LEU A 46 9.74 -6.86 -7.55
CA LEU A 46 10.10 -5.66 -6.76
C LEU A 46 9.16 -4.48 -7.03
N ASN A 47 8.54 -4.50 -8.20
CA ASN A 47 7.56 -3.52 -8.63
C ASN A 47 6.13 -4.02 -8.43
N ALA A 48 5.90 -5.17 -7.78
CA ALA A 48 4.58 -5.68 -7.48
C ALA A 48 4.04 -4.98 -6.22
N ARG A 49 2.74 -4.67 -6.22
CA ARG A 49 2.10 -4.07 -5.05
C ARG A 49 1.68 -5.22 -4.16
N HIS A 50 1.73 -5.04 -2.85
CA HIS A 50 1.02 -5.94 -1.96
C HIS A 50 -0.44 -6.07 -2.42
N ASN A 51 -0.89 -7.29 -2.65
CA ASN A 51 -2.19 -7.60 -3.29
C ASN A 51 -2.94 -8.73 -2.58
N ARG A 52 -2.57 -9.04 -1.34
CA ARG A 52 -3.12 -10.14 -0.56
C ARG A 52 -3.73 -9.61 0.74
N CYS A 53 -4.60 -10.40 1.34
CA CYS A 53 -5.13 -10.15 2.67
C CYS A 53 -4.32 -10.93 3.72
N ASP A 54 -3.74 -10.19 4.66
CA ASP A 54 -2.90 -10.67 5.76
C ASP A 54 -3.65 -10.83 7.08
N ALA A 55 -4.97 -10.59 7.10
CA ALA A 55 -5.80 -10.91 8.26
C ALA A 55 -5.59 -12.39 8.65
N SER A 56 -5.51 -12.67 9.96
CA SER A 56 -5.31 -14.04 10.47
C SER A 56 -6.32 -15.01 9.85
N GLU A 57 -7.59 -14.62 9.86
CA GLU A 57 -8.68 -15.29 9.17
C GLU A 57 -9.19 -14.44 7.99
N CYS A 58 -9.19 -15.01 6.79
CA CYS A 58 -9.72 -14.35 5.59
C CYS A 58 -11.16 -14.84 5.33
N LEU A 59 -12.12 -13.92 5.36
CA LEU A 59 -13.54 -14.21 5.14
C LEU A 59 -13.96 -14.12 3.67
N CYS A 60 -13.04 -13.76 2.77
CA CYS A 60 -13.34 -13.53 1.37
C CYS A 60 -13.57 -14.87 0.63
N PRO A 61 -14.75 -15.09 0.02
CA PRO A 61 -15.02 -16.32 -0.74
C PRO A 61 -14.10 -16.49 -1.96
N GLY A 62 -13.57 -15.38 -2.49
CA GLY A 62 -12.61 -15.39 -3.60
C GLY A 62 -11.16 -15.65 -3.19
N GLY A 63 -10.89 -15.88 -1.90
CA GLY A 63 -9.53 -16.05 -1.38
C GLY A 63 -8.85 -14.73 -1.02
N ARG A 64 -7.58 -14.82 -0.63
CA ARG A 64 -6.82 -13.71 -0.03
C ARG A 64 -6.39 -12.67 -1.07
N GLU A 65 -6.15 -13.09 -2.29
CA GLU A 65 -5.70 -12.27 -3.43
C GLU A 65 -6.88 -11.61 -4.17
N HIS A 66 -8.12 -12.03 -3.89
CA HIS A 66 -9.30 -11.42 -4.49
C HIS A 66 -9.51 -10.00 -3.95
N ALA A 67 -9.53 -9.00 -4.83
CA ALA A 67 -9.77 -7.61 -4.45
C ALA A 67 -10.80 -6.96 -5.36
N LYS A 68 -11.86 -6.39 -4.77
CA LYS A 68 -12.81 -5.53 -5.49
C LYS A 68 -12.40 -4.07 -5.41
N LYS A 69 -12.83 -3.26 -6.39
CA LYS A 69 -12.60 -1.80 -6.36
C LYS A 69 -13.29 -1.12 -5.16
N LYS A 70 -14.48 -1.60 -4.78
CA LYS A 70 -15.29 -1.10 -3.66
C LYS A 70 -16.05 -2.25 -2.98
N GLY A 71 -16.61 -1.98 -1.81
CA GLY A 71 -17.41 -2.93 -1.04
C GLY A 71 -16.60 -3.76 -0.05
N PRO A 72 -17.19 -4.78 0.60
CA PRO A 72 -16.59 -5.51 1.72
C PRO A 72 -15.27 -6.22 1.38
N TRP A 73 -15.09 -6.55 0.10
CA TRP A 73 -13.91 -7.23 -0.44
C TRP A 73 -12.93 -6.26 -1.11
N GLN A 74 -13.07 -4.96 -0.86
CA GLN A 74 -12.01 -4.02 -1.19
C GLN A 74 -10.79 -4.30 -0.32
N LEU A 75 -9.64 -4.49 -0.97
CA LEU A 75 -8.35 -4.63 -0.30
C LEU A 75 -7.79 -3.25 0.03
N LEU A 76 -7.57 -3.00 1.32
CA LEU A 76 -6.92 -1.80 1.85
C LEU A 76 -5.50 -2.18 2.26
N LEU A 77 -4.52 -1.37 1.86
CA LEU A 77 -3.15 -1.52 2.34
C LEU A 77 -2.92 -0.66 3.57
N CYS A 78 -2.02 -1.13 4.44
CA CYS A 78 -1.59 -0.35 5.58
C CYS A 78 -1.15 1.03 5.11
N CYS A 79 -1.68 2.06 5.76
CA CYS A 79 -1.41 3.42 5.39
C CYS A 79 0.08 3.75 5.59
N SER A 80 0.69 3.27 6.68
CA SER A 80 2.06 3.63 7.04
C SER A 80 3.11 2.86 6.23
N CYS A 81 3.01 1.52 6.15
CA CYS A 81 4.04 0.70 5.49
C CYS A 81 3.68 0.25 4.07
N ALA A 82 2.38 0.18 3.72
CA ALA A 82 1.87 -0.46 2.50
C ALA A 82 2.35 -1.91 2.24
N ALA A 83 3.00 -2.54 3.22
CA ALA A 83 3.58 -3.88 3.13
C ALA A 83 2.57 -4.97 3.50
N GLU A 84 1.52 -4.61 4.25
CA GLU A 84 0.42 -5.50 4.62
C GLU A 84 -0.90 -4.98 4.01
N GLY A 85 -1.83 -5.91 3.80
CA GLY A 85 -3.17 -5.64 3.29
C GLY A 85 -4.27 -6.34 4.08
N THR A 86 -5.47 -5.77 4.10
CA THR A 86 -6.66 -6.42 4.63
C THR A 86 -7.88 -6.13 3.78
N HIS A 87 -8.81 -7.08 3.69
CA HIS A 87 -10.16 -6.75 3.22
C HIS A 87 -10.89 -5.96 4.29
N ARG A 88 -11.74 -5.01 3.87
CA ARG A 88 -12.58 -4.25 4.80
C ARG A 88 -13.30 -5.15 5.81
N ARG A 89 -13.94 -6.22 5.32
CA ARG A 89 -14.71 -7.13 6.17
C ARG A 89 -13.84 -7.98 7.09
N CYS A 90 -12.61 -8.33 6.69
CA CYS A 90 -11.69 -9.11 7.52
C CYS A 90 -11.13 -8.30 8.70
N SER A 91 -11.18 -6.97 8.63
CA SER A 91 -10.79 -6.09 9.74
C SER A 91 -11.94 -5.25 10.29
N SER A 92 -13.19 -5.68 10.06
CA SER A 92 -14.40 -5.03 10.60
C SER A 92 -14.49 -3.53 10.29
N LEU A 93 -13.98 -3.10 9.13
CA LEU A 93 -13.95 -1.71 8.71
C LEU A 93 -15.30 -1.31 8.09
N SER A 94 -15.83 -0.17 8.52
CA SER A 94 -17.05 0.39 7.92
C SER A 94 -16.81 0.86 6.47
N SER A 95 -17.89 1.11 5.73
CA SER A 95 -17.83 1.63 4.36
C SER A 95 -17.17 3.00 4.26
N ASN A 96 -17.21 3.79 5.33
CA ASN A 96 -16.75 5.18 5.36
C ASN A 96 -15.27 5.31 5.71
N VAL A 97 -14.64 4.25 6.26
CA VAL A 97 -13.22 4.26 6.60
C VAL A 97 -12.39 4.12 5.33
N ALA A 98 -11.56 5.12 5.03
CA ALA A 98 -10.69 5.11 3.85
C ALA A 98 -9.26 4.61 4.14
N SER A 99 -8.85 4.58 5.40
CA SER A 99 -7.51 4.21 5.84
C SER A 99 -7.54 3.07 6.86
N TRP A 100 -6.51 2.23 6.81
CA TRP A 100 -6.29 1.15 7.76
C TRP A 100 -4.80 1.07 8.08
N GLU A 101 -4.45 0.67 9.29
CA GLU A 101 -3.07 0.41 9.70
C GLU A 101 -2.95 -1.02 10.20
N CYS A 102 -1.85 -1.70 9.82
CA CYS A 102 -1.56 -3.02 10.34
C CYS A 102 -1.13 -2.95 11.81
N HIS A 103 -1.13 -4.10 12.48
CA HIS A 103 -0.79 -4.19 13.89
C HIS A 103 0.60 -3.62 14.21
N SER A 104 1.59 -3.85 13.33
CA SER A 104 2.96 -3.36 13.50
C SER A 104 3.10 -1.84 13.35
N CYS A 105 2.18 -1.19 12.62
CA CYS A 105 2.20 0.25 12.38
C CYS A 105 1.24 1.02 13.30
N ALA A 106 0.16 0.38 13.73
CA ALA A 106 -0.77 0.95 14.68
C ALA A 106 -0.06 1.09 16.04
N VAL A 107 0.14 2.32 16.50
CA VAL A 107 0.72 2.57 17.83
C VAL A 107 -0.27 2.05 18.88
N PRO A 108 0.13 1.16 19.80
CA PRO A 108 -0.70 0.79 20.93
C PRO A 108 -0.69 1.95 21.93
N GLY A 109 -1.62 2.91 21.79
CA GLY A 109 -1.71 4.07 22.67
C GLY A 109 -3.01 4.87 22.52
N THR A 110 -3.92 4.69 23.48
CA THR A 110 -5.01 5.61 23.89
C THR A 110 -6.05 6.03 22.83
N GLY A 111 -7.09 5.21 22.64
CA GLY A 111 -8.35 5.63 22.04
C GLY A 111 -9.51 4.94 22.74
N LYS A 112 -10.28 5.70 23.54
CA LYS A 112 -11.37 5.18 24.36
C LYS A 112 -12.38 4.42 23.49
N ARG A 113 -12.73 3.20 23.91
CA ARG A 113 -13.96 2.52 23.50
C ARG A 113 -15.12 3.45 23.87
N GLN A 114 -15.86 3.96 22.89
CA GLN A 114 -17.19 4.47 23.14
C GLN A 114 -18.16 3.30 22.94
N SER A 115 -18.81 2.96 24.04
CA SER A 115 -20.00 2.11 24.16
C SER A 115 -21.17 2.68 23.35
#